data_AF-A0A957LLP4-F1
#
_entry.id   AF-A0A957LLP4-F1
#
_cell.length_a   1.000
_cell.length_b   1.000
_cell.length_c   1.000
_cell.angle_alpha   90.00
_cell.angle_beta   90.00
_cell.angle_gamma   90.00
#
_symmetry.space_group_name_H-M   'P 1'
#
loop_
_entity.id
_entity.type
_entity.pdbx_description
1 polymer ?
#
loop_
_entity_poly.entity_id
_entity_poly.type
_entity_poly.pdbx_seq_one_letter_code
_entity_poly.pdbx_strand_id
1 'polypeptide(L)'
;MSIDRLAAERAQAVVHRARGVAEADALDNTVTKTLGVLQENGVYAAFLFLLSRTDTEKPRAEIVRGEALQLLGAMGFAWDGERAPASSEQVLSYVTSKVTAGDTPEALERQMLAKEALEQMLTYARYGAKAWSAETA
;
A
#
# COMPACT_ATOMS: atom_id res chain seq x y z
N MET A 1 -19.74 -0.19 2.74
CA MET A 1 -18.78 0.92 2.67
C MET A 1 -18.06 0.82 1.33
N SER A 2 -17.93 1.89 0.55
CA SER A 2 -17.33 1.81 -0.81
C SER A 2 -15.81 1.61 -0.75
N ILE A 3 -15.26 0.75 -1.64
CA ILE A 3 -13.81 0.54 -1.83
C ILE A 3 -13.12 1.85 -2.16
N ASP A 4 -13.74 2.67 -3.00
CA ASP A 4 -13.23 3.97 -3.40
C ASP A 4 -12.98 4.89 -2.19
N ARG A 5 -13.98 4.97 -1.30
CA ARG A 5 -13.90 5.77 -0.07
C ARG A 5 -12.80 5.26 0.86
N LEU A 6 -12.67 3.94 1.03
CA LEU A 6 -11.61 3.34 1.85
C LEU A 6 -10.23 3.60 1.25
N ALA A 7 -10.06 3.43 -0.06
CA ALA A 7 -8.82 3.71 -0.77
C ALA A 7 -8.42 5.19 -0.62
N ALA A 8 -9.37 6.12 -0.77
CA ALA A 8 -9.13 7.55 -0.59
C ALA A 8 -8.71 7.91 0.84
N GLU A 9 -9.38 7.37 1.86
CA GLU A 9 -9.01 7.59 3.27
C GLU A 9 -7.58 7.11 3.57
N ARG A 10 -7.21 5.94 3.04
CA ARG A 10 -5.87 5.36 3.23
C ARG A 10 -4.81 6.13 2.47
N ALA A 11 -5.11 6.58 1.25
CA ALA A 11 -4.24 7.44 0.46
C ALA A 11 -3.97 8.78 1.15
N GLN A 12 -5.00 9.41 1.71
CA GLN A 12 -4.85 10.65 2.50
C GLN A 12 -3.97 10.41 3.73
N ALA A 13 -4.16 9.27 4.42
CA ALA A 13 -3.33 8.90 5.56
C ALA A 13 -1.85 8.69 5.16
N VAL A 14 -1.57 8.11 3.99
CA VAL A 14 -0.20 8.00 3.46
C VAL A 14 0.45 9.37 3.34
N VAL A 15 -0.21 10.32 2.66
CA VAL A 15 0.33 11.67 2.44
C VAL A 15 0.50 12.40 3.77
N HIS A 16 -0.52 12.39 4.63
CA HIS A 16 -0.47 13.06 5.93
C HIS A 16 0.67 12.54 6.81
N ARG A 17 0.87 11.22 6.87
CA ARG A 17 1.91 10.61 7.72
C ARG A 17 3.31 10.76 7.14
N ALA A 18 3.42 10.92 5.82
CA ALA A 18 4.70 11.16 5.16
C ALA A 18 5.21 12.60 5.38
N ARG A 19 4.32 13.55 5.69
CA ARG A 19 4.72 14.91 6.08
C ARG A 19 5.62 14.85 7.32
N GLY A 20 6.81 15.45 7.21
CA GLY A 20 7.83 15.42 8.27
C GLY A 20 8.74 14.18 8.28
N VAL A 21 8.52 13.24 7.35
CA VAL A 21 9.32 12.00 7.22
C VAL A 21 10.02 11.92 5.86
N ALA A 22 9.43 12.52 4.83
CA ALA A 22 10.00 12.56 3.48
C ALA A 22 9.61 13.88 2.79
N GLU A 23 10.27 14.16 1.67
CA GLU A 23 9.82 15.19 0.72
C GLU A 23 8.68 14.67 -0.16
N ALA A 24 7.85 15.58 -0.67
CA ALA A 24 6.69 15.23 -1.51
C ALA A 24 7.09 14.40 -2.74
N ASP A 25 8.16 14.81 -3.43
CA ASP A 25 8.68 14.10 -4.61
C ASP A 25 9.27 12.73 -4.26
N ALA A 26 9.85 12.57 -3.07
CA ALA A 26 10.36 11.29 -2.60
C ALA A 26 9.19 10.32 -2.31
N LEU A 27 8.09 10.83 -1.76
CA LEU A 27 6.87 10.04 -1.57
C LEU A 27 6.24 9.65 -2.92
N ASP A 28 6.08 10.60 -3.85
CA ASP A 28 5.55 10.33 -5.20
C ASP A 28 6.36 9.21 -5.88
N ASN A 29 7.68 9.30 -5.83
CA ASN A 29 8.55 8.27 -6.39
C ASN A 29 8.34 6.89 -5.76
N THR A 30 8.22 6.79 -4.44
CA THR A 30 7.95 5.51 -3.76
C THR A 30 6.59 4.97 -4.16
N VAL A 31 5.53 5.78 -4.11
CA VAL A 31 4.17 5.37 -4.45
C VAL A 31 4.07 4.94 -5.92
N THR A 32 4.68 5.70 -6.84
CA THR A 32 4.68 5.40 -8.27
C THR A 32 5.40 4.09 -8.58
N LYS A 33 6.56 3.84 -7.95
CA LYS A 33 7.27 2.56 -8.11
C LYS A 33 6.47 1.39 -7.53
N THR A 34 5.87 1.55 -6.35
CA THR A 34 5.00 0.52 -5.77
C THR A 34 3.80 0.22 -6.67
N LEU A 35 3.17 1.24 -7.24
CA LEU A 35 2.05 1.09 -8.16
C LEU A 35 2.46 0.32 -9.42
N GLY A 36 3.62 0.66 -10.02
CA GLY A 36 4.15 -0.08 -11.17
C GLY A 36 4.40 -1.55 -10.86
N VAL A 37 5.04 -1.84 -9.73
CA VAL A 37 5.28 -3.24 -9.29
C VAL A 37 3.96 -3.97 -9.08
N LEU A 38 2.96 -3.33 -8.46
CA LEU A 38 1.64 -3.93 -8.25
C LEU A 38 0.92 -4.27 -9.56
N GLN A 39 0.99 -3.36 -10.54
CA GLN A 39 0.34 -3.51 -11.83
C GLN A 39 0.97 -4.62 -12.66
N GLU A 40 2.30 -4.72 -12.65
CA GLU A 40 3.06 -5.66 -13.48
C GLU A 40 3.25 -7.03 -12.82
N ASN A 41 3.44 -7.07 -11.50
CA ASN A 41 3.91 -8.27 -10.78
C ASN A 41 2.95 -8.72 -9.65
N GLY A 42 1.89 -7.95 -9.38
CA GLY A 42 0.85 -8.32 -8.42
C GLY A 42 1.17 -7.97 -6.96
N VAL A 43 0.24 -8.35 -6.08
CA VAL A 43 0.19 -7.90 -4.67
C VAL A 43 1.43 -8.33 -3.89
N TYR A 44 1.85 -9.59 -4.00
CA TYR A 44 3.00 -10.10 -3.26
C TYR A 44 4.29 -9.34 -3.60
N ALA A 45 4.54 -9.10 -4.89
CA ALA A 45 5.71 -8.37 -5.35
C ALA A 45 5.70 -6.91 -4.86
N ALA A 46 4.54 -6.26 -4.82
CA ALA A 46 4.42 -4.89 -4.30
C ALA A 46 4.80 -4.79 -2.82
N PHE A 47 4.37 -5.75 -1.99
CA PHE A 47 4.75 -5.82 -0.59
C PHE A 47 6.24 -6.15 -0.41
N LEU A 48 6.78 -7.08 -1.21
CA LEU A 48 8.21 -7.38 -1.21
C LEU A 48 9.05 -6.16 -1.59
N PHE A 49 8.62 -5.39 -2.59
CA PHE A 49 9.27 -4.14 -2.98
C PHE A 49 9.31 -3.14 -1.82
N LEU A 50 8.19 -2.91 -1.13
CA LEU A 50 8.12 -2.01 0.03
C LEU A 50 9.03 -2.50 1.18
N LEU A 51 9.05 -3.81 1.45
CA LEU A 51 9.90 -4.41 2.49
C LEU A 51 11.40 -4.36 2.15
N SER A 52 11.75 -4.29 0.86
CA SER A 52 13.14 -4.19 0.41
C SER A 52 13.76 -2.80 0.55
N ARG A 53 12.96 -1.77 0.87
CA ARG A 53 13.43 -0.39 0.97
C ARG A 53 14.26 -0.19 2.24
N THR A 54 15.44 0.43 2.08
CA THR A 54 16.41 0.68 3.16
C THR A 54 16.63 2.17 3.40
N ASP A 55 17.42 2.50 4.42
CA ASP A 55 17.95 3.84 4.67
C ASP A 55 16.86 4.93 4.68
N THR A 56 17.06 5.99 3.90
CA THR A 56 16.12 7.11 3.80
C THR A 56 14.80 6.72 3.13
N GLU A 57 14.74 5.60 2.40
CA GLU A 57 13.51 5.09 1.78
C GLU A 57 12.62 4.33 2.75
N LYS A 58 13.21 3.74 3.79
CA LYS A 58 12.50 2.87 4.72
C LYS A 58 11.29 3.56 5.38
N PRO A 59 11.39 4.74 5.99
CA PRO A 59 10.26 5.34 6.70
C PRO A 59 9.03 5.57 5.82
N ARG A 60 9.22 6.09 4.60
CA ARG A 60 8.12 6.29 3.64
C ARG A 60 7.55 4.98 3.10
N ALA A 61 8.40 3.97 2.88
CA ALA A 61 7.94 2.64 2.47
C ALA A 61 7.11 1.96 3.57
N GLU A 62 7.49 2.11 4.84
CA GLU A 62 6.74 1.59 5.98
C GLU A 62 5.36 2.25 6.13
N ILE A 63 5.25 3.55 5.83
CA ILE A 63 3.97 4.27 5.80
C ILE A 63 3.05 3.71 4.71
N VAL A 64 3.55 3.60 3.47
CA VAL A 64 2.78 3.07 2.34
C VAL A 64 2.33 1.63 2.62
N ARG A 65 3.24 0.77 3.11
CA ARG A 65 2.94 -0.60 3.52
C ARG A 65 1.89 -0.65 4.63
N GLY A 66 2.05 0.19 5.65
CA GLY A 66 1.15 0.22 6.80
C GLY A 66 -0.27 0.54 6.39
N GLU A 67 -0.48 1.58 5.57
CA GLU A 67 -1.82 1.92 5.09
C GLU A 67 -2.38 0.91 4.08
N ALA A 68 -1.53 0.26 3.26
CA ALA A 68 -1.94 -0.85 2.41
C ALA A 68 -2.50 -2.04 3.22
N LEU A 69 -1.82 -2.42 4.31
CA LEU A 69 -2.30 -3.49 5.21
C LEU A 69 -3.62 -3.11 5.90
N GLN A 70 -3.74 -1.86 6.33
CA GLN A 70 -4.97 -1.34 6.94
C GLN A 70 -6.14 -1.31 5.95
N LEU A 71 -5.89 -1.02 4.67
CA LEU A 71 -6.90 -1.12 3.63
C LEU A 71 -7.41 -2.56 3.49
N LEU A 72 -6.49 -3.52 3.36
CA LEU A 72 -6.85 -4.94 3.24
C LEU A 72 -7.63 -5.43 4.48
N GLY A 73 -7.21 -5.03 5.69
CA GLY A 73 -7.93 -5.31 6.94
C GLY A 73 -9.35 -4.75 6.92
N ALA A 74 -9.52 -3.48 6.52
CA ALA A 74 -10.82 -2.84 6.42
C ALA A 74 -11.74 -3.46 5.36
N MET A 75 -11.18 -4.14 4.36
CA MET A 75 -11.91 -4.89 3.35
C MET A 75 -12.27 -6.32 3.78
N GLY A 76 -11.88 -6.73 5.00
CA GLY A 76 -12.20 -8.07 5.53
C GLY A 76 -11.17 -9.15 5.18
N PHE A 77 -9.96 -8.79 4.74
CA PHE A 77 -8.89 -9.76 4.43
C PHE A 77 -8.18 -10.29 5.68
N ALA A 78 -8.78 -10.08 6.86
CA ALA A 78 -8.29 -10.56 8.15
C ALA A 78 -6.87 -10.08 8.52
N TRP A 79 -6.53 -8.84 8.17
CA TRP A 79 -5.40 -8.15 8.79
C TRP A 79 -5.83 -7.60 10.15
N ASP A 80 -5.32 -8.18 11.22
CA ASP A 80 -5.52 -7.78 12.62
C ASP A 80 -4.27 -7.11 13.22
N GLY A 81 -3.17 -7.07 12.47
CA GLY A 81 -1.90 -6.51 12.90
C GLY A 81 -1.90 -4.99 13.02
N GLU A 82 -0.89 -4.49 13.72
CA GLU A 82 -0.68 -3.06 13.87
C GLU A 82 -0.40 -2.37 12.53
N ARG A 83 -0.65 -1.05 12.50
CA ARG A 83 -0.29 -0.15 11.40
C ARG A 83 1.23 0.11 11.33
N ALA A 84 1.96 -0.20 12.41
CA ALA A 84 3.40 -0.02 12.63
C ALA A 84 4.19 -1.31 12.31
N PRO A 85 5.54 -1.39 12.48
CA PRO A 85 6.34 -2.33 11.72
C PRO A 85 6.12 -3.78 12.15
N ALA A 86 5.21 -4.44 11.44
CA ALA A 86 5.21 -5.89 11.32
C ALA A 86 6.52 -6.34 10.65
N SER A 87 7.07 -7.45 11.13
CA SER A 87 8.26 -8.04 10.53
C SER A 87 8.00 -8.43 9.07
N SER A 88 9.05 -8.46 8.25
CA SER A 88 8.91 -8.91 6.85
C SER A 88 8.25 -10.28 6.75
N GLU A 89 8.58 -11.18 7.69
CA GLU A 89 7.97 -12.51 7.77
C GLU A 89 6.47 -12.45 8.06
N GLN A 90 6.03 -11.64 9.02
CA GLN A 90 4.61 -11.47 9.34
C GLN A 90 3.83 -10.93 8.15
N VAL A 91 4.36 -9.90 7.48
CA VAL A 91 3.72 -9.28 6.32
C VAL A 91 3.63 -10.27 5.15
N LEU A 92 4.72 -10.95 4.80
CA LEU A 92 4.74 -11.89 3.67
C LEU A 92 3.91 -13.14 3.95
N SER A 93 3.91 -13.64 5.19
CA SER A 93 3.05 -14.75 5.62
C SER A 93 1.57 -14.39 5.51
N TYR A 94 1.19 -13.20 5.96
CA TYR A 94 -0.17 -12.68 5.80
C TYR A 94 -0.57 -12.55 4.34
N VAL A 95 0.23 -11.87 3.51
CA VAL A 95 -0.09 -11.64 2.09
C VAL A 95 -0.24 -12.99 1.37
N THR A 96 0.69 -13.92 1.61
CA THR A 96 0.62 -15.26 1.02
C THR A 96 -0.64 -16.00 1.46
N SER A 97 -0.93 -16.08 2.76
CA SER A 97 -2.00 -16.95 3.28
C SER A 97 -3.40 -16.36 3.18
N LYS A 98 -3.54 -15.04 3.23
CA LYS A 98 -4.85 -14.35 3.32
C LYS A 98 -5.24 -13.58 2.06
N VAL A 99 -4.28 -13.23 1.22
CA VAL A 99 -4.54 -12.39 0.03
C VAL A 99 -4.35 -13.17 -1.26
N THR A 100 -3.22 -13.86 -1.41
CA THR A 100 -2.82 -14.52 -2.67
C THR A 100 -2.92 -16.05 -2.66
N ALA A 101 -3.35 -16.67 -1.55
CA ALA A 101 -3.48 -18.12 -1.46
C ALA A 101 -4.68 -18.65 -2.27
N GLY A 102 -4.54 -19.90 -2.74
CA GLY A 102 -5.64 -20.67 -3.33
C GLY A 102 -5.65 -20.65 -4.85
N ASP A 103 -6.34 -21.64 -5.40
CA ASP A 103 -6.50 -21.92 -6.82
C ASP A 103 -7.98 -21.96 -7.24
N THR A 104 -8.87 -21.47 -6.38
CA THR A 104 -10.32 -21.40 -6.62
C THR A 104 -10.71 -20.07 -7.27
N PRO A 105 -11.88 -20.01 -7.95
CA PRO A 105 -12.41 -18.74 -8.47
C PRO A 105 -12.54 -17.65 -7.40
N GLU A 106 -12.98 -17.99 -6.20
CA GLU A 106 -13.12 -17.05 -5.08
C GLU A 106 -11.76 -16.52 -4.60
N ALA A 107 -10.73 -17.37 -4.63
CA ALA A 107 -9.36 -16.96 -4.34
C ALA A 107 -8.84 -15.97 -5.39
N LEU A 108 -9.15 -16.21 -6.66
CA LEU A 108 -8.82 -15.29 -7.76
C LEU A 108 -9.54 -13.95 -7.62
N GLU A 109 -10.86 -13.97 -7.38
CA GLU A 109 -11.66 -12.76 -7.14
C GLU A 109 -11.12 -11.94 -5.97
N ARG A 110 -10.78 -12.59 -4.85
CA ARG A 110 -10.14 -11.96 -3.71
C ARG A 110 -8.83 -11.29 -4.10
N GLN A 111 -7.98 -11.97 -4.85
CA GLN A 111 -6.70 -11.43 -5.30
C GLN A 111 -6.88 -10.22 -6.23
N MET A 112 -7.84 -10.30 -7.16
CA MET A 112 -8.17 -9.21 -8.08
C MET A 112 -8.72 -8.00 -7.31
N LEU A 113 -9.61 -8.23 -6.34
CA LEU A 113 -10.18 -7.19 -5.50
C LEU A 113 -9.12 -6.48 -4.65
N ALA A 114 -8.19 -7.23 -4.06
CA ALA A 114 -7.05 -6.65 -3.33
C ALA A 114 -6.18 -5.79 -4.25
N LYS A 115 -5.89 -6.28 -5.46
CA LYS A 115 -5.10 -5.53 -6.45
C LYS A 115 -5.79 -4.22 -6.82
N GLU A 116 -7.08 -4.26 -7.17
CA GLU A 116 -7.86 -3.09 -7.57
C GLU A 116 -7.90 -2.03 -6.45
N ALA A 117 -8.18 -2.43 -5.21
CA ALA A 117 -8.24 -1.50 -4.10
C ALA A 117 -6.88 -0.86 -3.79
N LEU A 118 -5.80 -1.64 -3.85
CA LEU A 118 -4.44 -1.13 -3.67
C LEU A 118 -4.01 -0.20 -4.82
N GLU A 119 -4.39 -0.51 -6.07
CA GLU A 119 -4.16 0.36 -7.23
C GLU A 119 -4.87 1.69 -7.06
N GLN A 120 -6.12 1.68 -6.61
CA GLN A 120 -6.89 2.88 -6.35
C GLN A 120 -6.24 3.73 -5.25
N MET A 121 -5.87 3.10 -4.14
CA MET A 121 -5.20 3.78 -3.03
C MET A 121 -3.87 4.39 -3.45
N LEU A 122 -3.03 3.64 -4.17
CA LEU A 122 -1.72 4.14 -4.63
C LEU A 122 -1.89 5.23 -5.69
N THR A 123 -2.89 5.15 -6.54
CA THR A 123 -3.21 6.20 -7.52
C THR A 123 -3.59 7.50 -6.80
N TYR A 124 -4.47 7.42 -5.81
CA TYR A 124 -4.84 8.58 -4.99
C TYR A 124 -3.67 9.11 -4.17
N ALA A 125 -2.83 8.24 -3.60
CA ALA A 125 -1.64 8.66 -2.87
C ALA A 125 -0.64 9.37 -3.79
N ARG A 126 -0.48 8.91 -5.04
CA ARG A 126 0.37 9.53 -6.06
C ARG A 126 -0.10 10.95 -6.35
N TYR A 127 -1.37 11.13 -6.67
CA TYR A 127 -1.91 12.47 -6.92
C TYR A 127 -1.92 13.35 -5.67
N GLY A 128 -2.12 12.77 -4.49
CA GLY A 128 -2.00 13.48 -3.21
C GLY A 128 -0.58 13.97 -2.93
N ALA A 129 0.44 13.17 -3.25
CA ALA A 129 1.85 13.58 -3.17
C ALA A 129 2.17 14.73 -4.16
N LYS A 130 1.63 14.66 -5.38
CA LYS A 130 1.78 15.73 -6.38
C LYS A 130 1.09 17.03 -5.97
N ALA A 131 -0.11 16.94 -5.41
CA ALA A 131 -0.82 18.11 -4.87
C ALA A 131 -0.03 18.73 -3.72
N TRP A 132 0.50 17.90 -2.80
CA TRP A 132 1.38 18.37 -1.74
C TRP A 132 2.65 19.05 -2.30
N SER A 133 3.31 18.46 -3.29
CA SER A 133 4.49 19.08 -3.94
C SER A 133 4.17 20.48 -4.48
N ALA A 134 3.02 20.64 -5.15
CA ALA A 134 2.56 21.93 -5.68
C ALA A 134 2.20 22.97 -4.60
N GLU A 135 1.82 22.54 -3.39
CA GLU A 135 1.58 23.45 -2.25
C GLU A 135 2.90 24.01 -1.67
N THR A 136 4.01 23.30 -1.86
CA THR A 136 5.32 23.60 -1.26
C THR A 136 6.37 24.12 -2.23
N ALA A 137 6.01 24.26 -3.52
CA ALA A 137 6.86 24.82 -4.58
C ALA A 137 6.92 26.34 -4.53
#